data_AF-A0A3L9MD47-F1
#
_entry.id   AF-A0A3L9MD47-F1
#
_cell.length_a   1.000
_cell.length_b   1.000
_cell.length_c   1.000
_cell.angle_alpha   90.00
_cell.angle_beta   90.00
_cell.angle_gamma   90.00
#
_symmetry.space_group_name_H-M   'P 1'
#
loop_
_entity.id
_entity.type
_entity.pdbx_description
1 polymer ?
#
loop_
_entity_poly.entity_id
_entity_poly.type
_entity_poly.pdbx_seq_one_letter_code
_entity_poly.pdbx_strand_id
1 'polypeptide(L)'
;MLTEQIQNLPQVAGVYFFYNEKEDLVYIGKSINIKKRVIQHFSGKDRKSLKIQNYVKFIKYEETGSELIALLHESQLIKDYKPIFNRAQRKSVFQYGLYQTDVNNYIGLHIKKITDNEECITTFTTAKEAKETLFRITENYFLCQKINNLYHTKYSCFGYQVKMCFGACINEESPESYNMRVNRFIENNTLEKFTKFYVLPGRNPTEIGLVYIENGVYKGYGFCKKRTRKTNYIKYILPKKDTKDARRILIRYMITEKNK
;
A
#
# COMPACT_ATOMS: atom_id res chain seq x y z
N MET A 1 -29.17 -18.09 9.28
CA MET A 1 -28.10 -18.72 8.48
C MET A 1 -27.08 -17.71 7.92
N LEU A 2 -27.33 -16.87 6.89
CA LEU A 2 -26.34 -15.87 6.44
C LEU A 2 -26.41 -14.53 7.19
N THR A 3 -27.62 -14.00 7.43
CA THR A 3 -27.82 -12.72 8.15
C THR A 3 -27.23 -12.75 9.55
N GLU A 4 -27.40 -13.88 10.25
CA GLU A 4 -26.83 -14.13 11.58
C GLU A 4 -25.30 -14.21 11.54
N GLN A 5 -24.71 -14.88 10.54
CA GLN A 5 -23.26 -14.87 10.33
C GLN A 5 -22.74 -13.44 10.20
N ILE A 6 -23.40 -12.59 9.38
CA ILE A 6 -23.01 -11.19 9.19
C ILE A 6 -23.08 -10.41 10.52
N GLN A 7 -24.11 -10.64 11.32
CA GLN A 7 -24.27 -9.99 12.62
C GLN A 7 -23.17 -10.41 13.62
N ASN A 8 -22.67 -11.64 13.54
CA ASN A 8 -21.65 -12.18 14.44
C ASN A 8 -20.20 -11.95 13.96
N LEU A 9 -19.98 -11.29 12.81
CA LEU A 9 -18.63 -10.96 12.35
C LEU A 9 -17.92 -10.00 13.31
N PRO A 10 -16.60 -10.13 13.49
CA PRO A 10 -15.86 -9.25 14.37
C PRO A 10 -15.66 -7.86 13.77
N GLN A 11 -15.51 -6.87 14.63
CA GLN A 11 -15.19 -5.48 14.27
C GLN A 11 -13.68 -5.21 14.28
N VAL A 12 -12.90 -6.12 13.69
CA VAL A 12 -11.44 -6.06 13.70
C VAL A 12 -10.87 -6.03 12.28
N ALA A 13 -9.58 -5.74 12.18
CA ALA A 13 -8.84 -5.82 10.92
C ALA A 13 -8.60 -7.27 10.52
N GLY A 14 -8.83 -7.58 9.25
CA GLY A 14 -8.63 -8.92 8.72
C GLY A 14 -9.09 -9.10 7.29
N VAL A 15 -9.07 -10.36 6.86
CA VAL A 15 -9.50 -10.82 5.54
C VAL A 15 -10.80 -11.60 5.69
N TYR A 16 -11.73 -11.44 4.77
CA TYR A 16 -12.98 -12.19 4.70
C TYR A 16 -13.14 -12.87 3.34
N PHE A 17 -13.84 -14.00 3.36
CA PHE A 17 -13.97 -14.93 2.26
C PHE A 17 -15.45 -15.18 2.04
N PHE A 18 -15.90 -15.05 0.80
CA PHE A 18 -17.27 -15.35 0.42
C PHE A 18 -17.31 -16.62 -0.41
N TYR A 19 -18.21 -17.52 -0.02
CA TYR A 19 -18.45 -18.80 -0.67
C TYR A 19 -19.88 -18.87 -1.22
N ASN A 20 -20.05 -19.58 -2.34
CA ASN A 20 -21.38 -19.87 -2.89
C ASN A 20 -22.03 -21.09 -2.21
N GLU A 21 -23.19 -21.50 -2.72
CA GLU A 21 -23.94 -22.66 -2.21
C GLU A 21 -23.20 -24.00 -2.39
N LYS A 22 -22.29 -24.09 -3.36
CA LYS A 22 -21.44 -25.25 -3.61
C LYS A 22 -20.12 -25.21 -2.83
N GLU A 23 -19.99 -24.28 -1.88
CA GLU A 23 -18.77 -24.03 -1.13
C GLU A 23 -17.56 -23.58 -1.98
N ASP A 24 -17.78 -23.04 -3.18
CA ASP A 24 -16.72 -22.45 -3.99
C ASP A 24 -16.34 -21.06 -3.46
N LEU A 25 -15.04 -20.78 -3.34
CA LEU A 25 -14.53 -19.46 -2.97
C LEU A 25 -14.70 -18.47 -4.15
N VAL A 26 -15.65 -17.54 -4.02
CA VAL A 26 -16.01 -16.62 -5.10
C VAL A 26 -15.41 -15.22 -4.94
N TYR A 27 -15.11 -14.81 -3.71
CA TYR A 27 -14.51 -13.50 -3.42
C TYR A 27 -13.68 -13.51 -2.14
N ILE A 28 -12.59 -12.73 -2.15
CA ILE A 28 -11.74 -12.45 -0.99
C ILE A 28 -11.64 -10.93 -0.86
N GLY A 29 -11.73 -10.39 0.35
CA GLY A 29 -11.50 -8.98 0.59
C GLY A 29 -10.91 -8.70 1.96
N LYS A 30 -10.28 -7.53 2.12
CA LYS A 30 -9.76 -7.03 3.40
C LYS A 30 -10.55 -5.87 3.98
N SER A 31 -10.46 -5.68 5.29
CA SER A 31 -10.93 -4.46 5.95
C SER A 31 -10.17 -4.19 7.26
N ILE A 32 -10.19 -2.94 7.71
CA ILE A 32 -9.86 -2.59 9.10
C ILE A 32 -11.01 -2.93 10.08
N ASN A 33 -12.20 -3.16 9.53
CA ASN A 33 -13.39 -3.61 10.25
C ASN A 33 -14.16 -4.57 9.34
N ILE A 34 -13.98 -5.88 9.55
CA ILE A 34 -14.58 -6.94 8.72
C ILE A 34 -16.10 -6.79 8.67
N LYS A 35 -16.78 -6.72 9.84
CA LYS A 35 -18.24 -6.60 9.92
C LYS A 35 -18.78 -5.43 9.09
N LYS A 36 -18.25 -4.22 9.29
CA LYS A 36 -18.69 -3.02 8.56
C LYS A 36 -18.54 -3.17 7.05
N ARG A 37 -17.42 -3.74 6.60
CA ARG A 37 -17.14 -3.91 5.17
C ARG A 37 -18.02 -4.99 4.54
N VAL A 38 -18.27 -6.08 5.26
CA VAL A 38 -19.19 -7.13 4.80
C VAL A 38 -20.60 -6.56 4.67
N ILE A 39 -21.12 -5.87 5.70
CA ILE A 39 -22.43 -5.21 5.63
C ILE A 39 -22.55 -4.32 4.40
N GLN A 40 -21.51 -3.55 4.06
CA GLN A 40 -21.50 -2.69 2.88
C GLN A 40 -21.72 -3.45 1.56
N HIS A 41 -21.19 -4.68 1.41
CA HIS A 41 -21.47 -5.51 0.22
C HIS A 41 -22.92 -5.98 0.17
N PHE A 42 -23.53 -6.23 1.33
CA PHE A 42 -24.92 -6.71 1.43
C PHE A 42 -25.97 -5.60 1.47
N SER A 43 -25.58 -4.35 1.72
CA SER A 43 -26.47 -3.19 1.68
C SER A 43 -26.28 -2.32 0.41
N GLY A 44 -25.22 -2.56 -0.36
CA GLY A 44 -24.91 -1.82 -1.58
C GLY A 44 -25.89 -2.12 -2.71
N LYS A 45 -26.19 -1.09 -3.52
CA LYS A 45 -27.09 -1.19 -4.69
C LYS A 45 -26.35 -1.25 -6.03
N ASP A 46 -25.02 -1.17 -6.02
CA ASP A 46 -24.23 -1.26 -7.24
C ASP A 46 -24.18 -2.70 -7.79
N ARG A 47 -23.83 -2.82 -9.08
CA ARG A 47 -23.82 -4.11 -9.80
C ARG A 47 -22.94 -5.18 -9.13
N LYS A 48 -21.85 -4.80 -8.47
CA LYS A 48 -20.96 -5.77 -7.77
C LYS A 48 -21.64 -6.26 -6.49
N SER A 49 -22.20 -5.35 -5.70
CA SER A 49 -22.94 -5.68 -4.48
C SER A 49 -24.12 -6.62 -4.75
N LEU A 50 -24.93 -6.32 -5.77
CA LEU A 50 -26.05 -7.19 -6.17
C LEU A 50 -25.58 -8.60 -6.59
N LYS A 51 -24.45 -8.70 -7.31
CA LYS A 51 -23.87 -10.02 -7.64
C LYS A 51 -23.42 -10.77 -6.40
N ILE A 52 -22.76 -10.10 -5.45
CA ILE A 52 -22.32 -10.73 -4.20
C ILE A 52 -23.53 -11.22 -3.40
N GLN A 53 -24.57 -10.39 -3.25
CA GLN A 53 -25.79 -10.74 -2.53
C GLN A 53 -26.46 -11.99 -3.09
N ASN A 54 -26.49 -12.14 -4.42
CA ASN A 54 -27.13 -13.30 -5.07
C ASN A 54 -26.29 -14.58 -5.00
N TYR A 55 -24.96 -14.47 -5.02
CA TYR A 55 -24.08 -15.64 -5.12
C TYR A 55 -23.58 -16.17 -3.78
N VAL A 56 -23.54 -15.34 -2.73
CA VAL A 56 -22.88 -15.71 -1.47
C VAL A 56 -23.85 -16.38 -0.50
N LYS A 57 -23.43 -17.51 0.04
CA LYS A 57 -24.17 -18.30 1.04
C LYS A 57 -23.42 -18.45 2.36
N PHE A 58 -22.10 -18.44 2.33
CA PHE A 58 -21.27 -18.58 3.53
C PHE A 58 -20.15 -17.55 3.57
N ILE A 59 -19.82 -17.11 4.78
CA ILE A 59 -18.74 -16.16 5.04
C ILE A 59 -17.76 -16.78 6.01
N LYS A 60 -16.48 -16.78 5.66
CA LYS A 60 -15.38 -17.06 6.59
C LYS A 60 -14.51 -15.81 6.74
N TYR A 61 -13.70 -15.75 7.78
CA TYR A 61 -12.77 -14.65 7.99
C TYR A 61 -11.51 -15.11 8.72
N GLU A 62 -10.46 -14.32 8.59
CA GLU A 62 -9.20 -14.45 9.32
C GLU A 62 -8.81 -13.08 9.88
N GLU A 63 -8.60 -13.01 11.18
CA GLU A 63 -8.15 -11.79 11.84
C GLU A 63 -6.66 -11.56 11.60
N THR A 64 -6.29 -10.31 11.34
CA THR A 64 -4.88 -9.93 11.14
C THR A 64 -4.42 -8.84 12.10
N GLY A 65 -5.32 -8.20 12.84
CA GLY A 65 -5.00 -7.16 13.82
C GLY A 65 -4.56 -5.81 13.23
N SER A 66 -3.98 -5.82 12.03
CA SER A 66 -3.47 -4.62 11.36
C SER A 66 -3.85 -4.57 9.88
N GLU A 67 -3.99 -3.35 9.37
CA GLU A 67 -4.32 -3.11 7.97
C GLU A 67 -3.22 -3.61 7.02
N LEU A 68 -1.94 -3.39 7.37
CA LEU A 68 -0.82 -3.80 6.52
C LEU A 68 -0.80 -5.33 6.33
N ILE A 69 -0.96 -6.09 7.42
CA ILE A 69 -1.01 -7.56 7.31
C ILE A 69 -2.25 -8.00 6.53
N ALA A 70 -3.41 -7.37 6.74
CA ALA A 70 -4.62 -7.67 5.97
C ALA A 70 -4.42 -7.46 4.46
N LEU A 71 -3.74 -6.37 4.07
CA LEU A 71 -3.40 -6.06 2.68
C LEU A 71 -2.45 -7.09 2.07
N LEU A 72 -1.37 -7.43 2.78
CA LEU A 72 -0.39 -8.42 2.30
C LEU A 72 -1.03 -9.81 2.15
N HIS A 73 -1.83 -10.22 3.12
CA HIS A 73 -2.51 -11.51 3.13
C HIS A 73 -3.59 -11.60 2.04
N GLU A 74 -4.47 -10.60 1.92
CA GLU A 74 -5.47 -10.55 0.85
C GLU A 74 -4.82 -10.62 -0.54
N SER A 75 -3.77 -9.83 -0.76
CA SER A 75 -3.05 -9.81 -2.03
C SER A 75 -2.55 -11.21 -2.39
N GLN A 76 -1.90 -11.89 -1.44
CA GLN A 76 -1.45 -13.27 -1.64
C GLN A 76 -2.61 -14.21 -1.95
N LEU A 77 -3.64 -14.24 -1.10
CA LEU A 77 -4.78 -15.16 -1.23
C LEU A 77 -5.49 -15.01 -2.59
N ILE A 78 -5.60 -13.78 -3.10
CA ILE A 78 -6.20 -13.55 -4.43
C ILE A 78 -5.33 -14.11 -5.55
N LYS A 79 -4.00 -14.06 -5.44
CA LYS A 79 -3.09 -14.66 -6.43
C LYS A 79 -3.14 -16.19 -6.38
N ASP A 80 -3.24 -16.75 -5.18
CA ASP A 80 -3.25 -18.18 -4.95
C ASP A 80 -4.59 -18.80 -5.40
N TYR A 81 -5.73 -18.23 -4.99
CA TYR A 81 -7.06 -18.81 -5.26
C TYR A 81 -7.77 -18.26 -6.49
N LYS A 82 -7.39 -17.07 -6.99
CA LYS A 82 -8.00 -16.40 -8.15
C LYS A 82 -9.54 -16.37 -8.17
N PRO A 83 -10.24 -15.96 -7.08
CA PRO A 83 -11.70 -16.05 -6.98
C PRO A 83 -12.44 -15.28 -8.09
N ILE A 84 -13.57 -15.80 -8.57
CA ILE A 84 -14.31 -15.32 -9.76
C ILE A 84 -14.73 -13.84 -9.75
N PHE A 85 -14.80 -13.21 -8.57
CA PHE A 85 -15.15 -11.80 -8.43
C PHE A 85 -13.94 -10.86 -8.17
N ASN A 86 -12.74 -11.37 -7.86
CA ASN A 86 -11.51 -10.56 -7.67
C ASN A 86 -10.77 -10.20 -8.97
N ARG A 87 -11.49 -9.98 -10.09
CA ARG A 87 -10.89 -9.87 -11.45
C ARG A 87 -9.68 -8.93 -11.53
N ALA A 88 -9.79 -7.72 -10.96
CA ALA A 88 -8.75 -6.69 -11.04
C ALA A 88 -7.44 -7.07 -10.32
N GLN A 89 -7.52 -7.82 -9.22
CA GLN A 89 -6.36 -8.15 -8.39
C GLN A 89 -5.73 -9.51 -8.77
N ARG A 90 -6.35 -10.31 -9.66
CA ARG A 90 -5.75 -11.58 -10.12
C ARG A 90 -4.46 -11.38 -10.91
N LYS A 91 -4.41 -10.32 -11.73
CA LYS A 91 -3.22 -9.92 -12.49
C LYS A 91 -2.90 -8.48 -12.14
N SER A 92 -1.70 -8.24 -11.64
CA SER A 92 -1.25 -6.88 -11.34
C SER A 92 -0.42 -6.39 -12.50
N VAL A 93 -1.00 -5.49 -13.28
CA VAL A 93 -0.29 -4.80 -14.35
C VAL A 93 0.10 -3.43 -13.80
N PHE A 94 1.37 -3.31 -13.42
CA PHE A 94 1.94 -2.02 -13.04
C PHE A 94 2.38 -1.34 -14.33
N GLN A 95 1.70 -0.26 -14.69
CA GLN A 95 1.92 0.44 -15.96
C GLN A 95 2.76 1.69 -15.78
N TYR A 96 2.91 2.19 -14.54
CA TYR A 96 3.56 3.46 -14.25
C TYR A 96 4.60 3.29 -13.14
N GLY A 97 5.72 3.97 -13.26
CA GLY A 97 6.79 4.02 -12.26
C GLY A 97 7.12 5.46 -11.86
N LEU A 98 7.64 5.65 -10.64
CA LEU A 98 8.25 6.90 -10.20
C LEU A 98 9.76 6.83 -10.42
N TYR A 99 10.29 7.78 -11.18
CA TYR A 99 11.69 7.83 -11.57
C TYR A 99 12.33 9.13 -11.11
N GLN A 100 13.64 9.08 -10.87
CA GLN A 100 14.48 10.27 -10.78
C GLN A 100 14.76 10.79 -12.19
N THR A 101 14.83 12.09 -12.37
CA THR A 101 15.16 12.73 -13.64
C THR A 101 15.93 14.00 -13.34
N ASP A 102 17.00 14.26 -14.09
CA ASP A 102 17.72 15.53 -13.97
C ASP A 102 16.92 16.65 -14.62
N VAL A 103 16.74 17.75 -13.89
CA VAL A 103 16.08 18.97 -14.35
C VAL A 103 17.01 20.14 -13.98
N ASN A 104 18.00 20.44 -14.84
CA ASN A 104 18.96 21.53 -14.62
C ASN A 104 19.69 21.40 -13.26
N ASN A 105 20.27 20.24 -12.98
CA ASN A 105 20.92 19.88 -11.71
C ASN A 105 19.98 19.63 -10.52
N TYR A 106 18.67 19.85 -10.66
CA TYR A 106 17.68 19.43 -9.66
C TYR A 106 17.21 18.00 -9.94
N ILE A 107 17.06 17.18 -8.89
CA ILE A 107 16.50 15.84 -9.01
C ILE A 107 14.97 15.94 -9.03
N GLY A 108 14.38 15.86 -10.21
CA GLY A 108 12.94 15.74 -10.42
C GLY A 108 12.42 14.33 -10.16
N LEU A 109 11.26 14.23 -9.52
CA LEU A 109 10.53 12.98 -9.33
C LEU A 109 9.40 12.90 -10.35
N HIS A 110 9.53 12.07 -11.38
CA HIS A 110 8.59 12.03 -12.52
C HIS A 110 7.90 10.68 -12.65
N ILE A 111 6.63 10.72 -13.07
CA ILE A 111 5.86 9.52 -13.41
C ILE A 111 6.04 9.21 -14.89
N LYS A 112 6.52 8.00 -15.19
CA LYS A 112 6.63 7.48 -16.57
C LYS A 112 5.91 6.15 -16.69
N LYS A 113 5.53 5.77 -17.92
CA LYS A 113 5.10 4.38 -18.17
C LYS A 113 6.29 3.46 -17.95
N ILE A 114 6.06 2.29 -17.37
CA ILE A 114 7.11 1.29 -17.20
C ILE A 114 7.46 0.72 -18.59
N THR A 115 8.72 0.90 -18.97
CA THR A 115 9.37 0.19 -20.07
C THR A 115 10.38 -0.79 -19.47
N ASP A 116 10.72 -1.84 -20.20
CA ASP A 116 11.73 -2.79 -19.72
C ASP A 116 13.08 -2.05 -19.53
N ASN A 117 13.81 -2.42 -18.48
CA ASN A 117 15.19 -2.00 -18.13
C ASN A 117 15.44 -0.70 -17.33
N GLU A 118 14.42 0.06 -16.90
CA GLU A 118 14.64 1.18 -15.97
C GLU A 118 14.22 0.83 -14.53
N GLU A 119 15.13 0.98 -13.57
CA GLU A 119 14.80 0.87 -12.15
C GLU A 119 13.99 2.09 -11.69
N CYS A 120 12.84 1.83 -11.09
CA CYS A 120 11.96 2.85 -10.55
C CYS A 120 11.92 2.76 -9.02
N ILE A 121 11.70 3.91 -8.37
CA ILE A 121 11.58 3.99 -6.90
C ILE A 121 10.37 3.17 -6.43
N THR A 122 9.25 3.28 -7.14
CA THR A 122 8.02 2.53 -6.88
C THR A 122 7.14 2.48 -8.13
N THR A 123 6.15 1.57 -8.12
CA THR A 123 5.24 1.34 -9.24
C THR A 123 3.77 1.54 -8.88
N PHE A 124 2.96 1.83 -9.90
CA PHE A 124 1.54 2.13 -9.78
C PHE A 124 0.74 1.45 -10.89
N THR A 125 -0.52 1.15 -10.58
CA THR A 125 -1.47 0.56 -11.54
C THR A 125 -2.09 1.60 -12.47
N THR A 126 -2.22 2.85 -12.03
CA THR A 126 -2.87 3.92 -12.80
C THR A 126 -2.07 5.21 -12.72
N ALA A 127 -2.15 6.04 -13.77
CA ALA A 127 -1.53 7.36 -13.79
C ALA A 127 -2.09 8.28 -12.69
N LYS A 128 -3.39 8.17 -12.38
CA LYS A 128 -4.05 8.97 -11.34
C LYS A 128 -3.44 8.70 -9.96
N GLU A 129 -3.35 7.43 -9.57
CA GLU A 129 -2.75 7.03 -8.30
C GLU A 129 -1.28 7.47 -8.19
N ALA A 130 -0.53 7.31 -9.28
CA ALA A 130 0.86 7.78 -9.36
C ALA A 130 0.96 9.28 -9.09
N LYS A 131 0.15 10.10 -9.77
CA LYS A 131 0.12 11.56 -9.60
C LYS A 131 -0.30 11.98 -8.19
N GLU A 132 -1.34 11.36 -7.63
CA GLU A 132 -1.79 11.64 -6.26
C GLU A 132 -0.70 11.31 -5.22
N THR A 133 0.04 10.22 -5.42
CA THR A 133 1.15 9.84 -4.54
C THR A 133 2.31 10.83 -4.67
N LEU A 134 2.71 11.19 -5.90
CA LEU A 134 3.76 12.17 -6.15
C LEU A 134 3.40 13.56 -5.60
N PHE A 135 2.13 13.96 -5.69
CA PHE A 135 1.65 15.20 -5.09
C PHE A 135 1.89 15.21 -3.57
N ARG A 136 1.47 14.17 -2.86
CA ARG A 136 1.71 14.04 -1.41
C ARG A 136 3.19 14.04 -1.05
N ILE A 137 4.01 13.31 -1.81
CA ILE A 137 5.48 13.32 -1.61
C ILE A 137 6.01 14.74 -1.77
N THR A 138 5.56 15.46 -2.79
CA THR A 138 6.01 16.82 -3.08
C THR A 138 5.66 17.77 -1.94
N GLU A 139 4.46 17.67 -1.38
CA GLU A 139 4.05 18.48 -0.22
C GLU A 139 4.83 18.13 1.05
N ASN A 140 4.93 16.84 1.38
CA ASN A 140 5.53 16.39 2.66
C ASN A 140 7.04 16.68 2.77
N TYR A 141 7.73 16.73 1.63
CA TYR A 141 9.16 17.01 1.57
C TYR A 141 9.45 18.46 1.11
N PHE A 142 8.43 19.33 1.03
CA PHE A 142 8.55 20.71 0.57
C PHE A 142 9.30 20.82 -0.78
N LEU A 143 8.96 19.92 -1.71
CA LEU A 143 9.53 19.84 -3.05
C LEU A 143 8.74 20.71 -4.03
N CYS A 144 9.31 20.98 -5.18
CA CYS A 144 8.74 21.89 -6.15
C CYS A 144 7.84 21.14 -7.13
N GLN A 145 6.56 21.49 -7.16
CA GLN A 145 5.60 20.88 -8.10
C GLN A 145 6.00 21.05 -9.57
N LYS A 146 6.68 22.13 -9.94
CA LYS A 146 7.14 22.36 -11.32
C LYS A 146 8.35 21.48 -11.67
N ILE A 147 9.32 21.34 -10.77
CA ILE A 147 10.45 20.40 -10.93
C ILE A 147 9.93 18.95 -11.01
N ASN A 148 8.95 18.58 -10.20
CA ASN A 148 8.32 17.24 -10.21
C ASN A 148 7.27 17.05 -11.30
N ASN A 149 7.13 17.98 -12.26
CA ASN A 149 6.22 17.88 -13.39
C ASN A 149 4.73 17.67 -13.00
N LEU A 150 4.32 18.20 -11.86
CA LEU A 150 2.93 18.19 -11.36
C LEU A 150 2.16 19.44 -11.77
N TYR A 151 2.86 20.55 -12.02
CA TYR A 151 2.27 21.84 -12.35
C TYR A 151 3.09 22.57 -13.42
N HIS A 152 2.44 22.96 -14.51
CA HIS A 152 3.07 23.67 -15.62
C HIS A 152 2.73 25.15 -15.57
N THR A 153 3.75 26.00 -15.51
CA THR A 153 3.60 27.45 -15.55
C THR A 153 4.89 28.08 -16.06
N LYS A 154 4.79 29.27 -16.68
CA LYS A 154 5.98 30.05 -17.05
C LYS A 154 6.65 30.69 -15.83
N TYR A 155 5.87 31.01 -14.80
CA TYR A 155 6.33 31.70 -13.58
C TYR A 155 6.71 30.71 -12.47
N SER A 156 6.69 31.17 -11.22
CA SER A 156 6.83 30.33 -10.02
C SER A 156 5.66 29.36 -9.89
N CYS A 157 5.91 28.19 -9.30
CA CYS A 157 4.85 27.20 -9.05
C CYS A 157 3.90 27.66 -7.94
N PHE A 158 2.67 27.14 -7.94
CA PHE A 158 1.69 27.41 -6.89
C PHE A 158 2.24 27.11 -5.48
N GLY A 159 2.97 25.99 -5.33
CA GLY A 159 3.62 25.62 -4.06
C GLY A 159 4.54 26.70 -3.50
N TYR A 160 5.27 27.45 -4.34
CA TYR A 160 6.10 28.56 -3.88
C TYR A 160 5.26 29.73 -3.38
N GLN A 161 4.19 30.08 -4.11
CA GLN A 161 3.28 31.17 -3.75
C GLN A 161 2.62 30.95 -2.38
N VAL A 162 2.32 29.70 -2.03
CA VAL A 162 1.76 29.31 -0.73
C VAL A 162 2.80 28.81 0.27
N LYS A 163 4.11 29.03 0.03
CA LYS A 163 5.24 28.66 0.91
C LYS A 163 5.33 27.15 1.25
N MET A 164 4.88 26.29 0.34
CA MET A 164 5.01 24.83 0.41
C MET A 164 6.24 24.29 -0.32
N CYS A 165 7.04 25.14 -0.96
CA CYS A 165 8.39 24.82 -1.43
C CYS A 165 9.27 26.07 -1.44
N PHE A 166 10.59 25.91 -1.57
CA PHE A 166 11.54 27.02 -1.44
C PHE A 166 11.98 27.63 -2.78
N GLY A 167 11.21 27.41 -3.85
CA GLY A 167 11.40 28.15 -5.11
C GLY A 167 12.45 27.58 -6.07
N ALA A 168 12.81 26.29 -5.99
CA ALA A 168 13.73 25.64 -6.93
C ALA A 168 13.44 25.92 -8.42
N CYS A 169 12.16 26.00 -8.83
CA CYS A 169 11.79 26.28 -10.23
C CYS A 169 12.11 27.69 -10.73
N ILE A 170 12.50 28.61 -9.83
CA ILE A 170 12.91 29.99 -10.14
C ILE A 170 14.31 30.29 -9.60
N ASN A 171 15.08 29.25 -9.22
CA ASN A 171 16.44 29.34 -8.70
C ASN A 171 16.61 30.12 -7.39
N GLU A 172 15.54 30.34 -6.62
CA GLU A 172 15.62 30.91 -5.26
C GLU A 172 16.20 29.92 -4.24
N GLU A 173 16.07 28.63 -4.53
CA GLU A 173 16.68 27.55 -3.76
C GLU A 173 17.76 26.88 -4.61
N SER A 174 18.92 26.58 -4.02
CA SER A 174 20.01 25.89 -4.72
C SER A 174 19.70 24.41 -4.99
N PRO A 175 20.29 23.81 -6.04
CA PRO A 175 20.17 22.39 -6.31
C PRO A 175 20.57 21.51 -5.13
N GLU A 176 21.64 21.84 -4.39
CA GLU A 176 22.14 21.06 -3.26
C GLU A 176 21.10 20.98 -2.13
N SER A 177 20.52 22.12 -1.76
CA SER A 177 19.47 22.21 -0.73
C SER A 177 18.24 21.40 -1.13
N TYR A 178 17.79 21.57 -2.38
CA TYR A 178 16.63 20.85 -2.90
C TYR A 178 16.86 19.34 -2.95
N ASN A 179 17.98 18.92 -3.54
CA ASN A 179 18.33 17.52 -3.76
C ASN A 179 18.51 16.77 -2.44
N MET A 180 18.95 17.44 -1.36
CA MET A 180 19.02 16.83 -0.03
C MET A 180 17.64 16.32 0.44
N ARG A 181 16.56 17.06 0.17
CA ARG A 181 15.20 16.62 0.53
C ARG A 181 14.69 15.51 -0.37
N VAL A 182 15.04 15.54 -1.66
CA VAL A 182 14.70 14.46 -2.60
C VAL A 182 15.41 13.16 -2.21
N ASN A 183 16.70 13.22 -1.90
CA ASN A 183 17.48 12.07 -1.42
C ASN A 183 16.95 11.56 -0.09
N ARG A 184 16.60 12.45 0.84
CA ARG A 184 15.91 12.07 2.07
C ARG A 184 14.62 11.31 1.78
N PHE A 185 13.83 11.70 0.78
CA PHE A 185 12.67 10.92 0.38
C PHE A 185 13.08 9.55 -0.17
N ILE A 186 14.03 9.49 -1.10
CA ILE A 186 14.47 8.24 -1.74
C ILE A 186 14.97 7.26 -0.68
N GLU A 187 15.96 7.64 0.15
CA GLU A 187 16.51 6.81 1.22
C GLU A 187 15.44 6.30 2.19
N ASN A 188 14.41 7.11 2.43
CA ASN A 188 13.33 6.77 3.34
C ASN A 188 12.28 5.85 2.74
N ASN A 189 12.22 5.69 1.42
CA ASN A 189 11.10 5.06 0.71
C ASN A 189 11.53 4.07 -0.39
N THR A 190 12.82 3.89 -0.64
CA THR A 190 13.36 2.70 -1.30
C THR A 190 13.47 1.58 -0.27
N LEU A 191 13.13 0.35 -0.66
CA LEU A 191 13.31 -0.82 0.22
C LEU A 191 14.79 -1.18 0.42
N GLU A 192 15.68 -0.59 -0.40
CA GLU A 192 17.06 -1.03 -0.51
C GLU A 192 17.85 -0.77 0.77
N LYS A 193 18.57 -1.82 1.20
CA LYS A 193 19.57 -1.85 2.27
C LYS A 193 19.11 -1.81 3.72
N PHE A 194 17.81 -1.93 4.04
CA PHE A 194 17.41 -2.12 5.44
C PHE A 194 16.79 -3.49 5.74
N THR A 195 17.25 -4.07 6.85
CA THR A 195 16.66 -5.23 7.50
C THR A 195 15.86 -4.74 8.71
N LYS A 196 14.54 -4.92 8.69
CA LYS A 196 13.65 -4.33 9.69
C LYS A 196 12.41 -5.18 9.94
N PHE A 197 11.96 -5.17 11.19
CA PHE A 197 10.62 -5.58 11.58
C PHE A 197 9.71 -4.36 11.70
N TYR A 198 8.56 -4.39 11.03
CA TYR A 198 7.43 -3.55 11.39
C TYR A 198 6.64 -4.26 12.49
N VAL A 199 6.51 -3.59 13.63
CA VAL A 199 5.71 -4.08 14.76
C VAL A 199 4.36 -3.39 14.71
N LEU A 200 3.30 -4.19 14.61
CA LEU A 200 1.93 -3.75 14.34
C LEU A 200 1.00 -4.29 15.43
N PRO A 201 -0.22 -3.76 15.56
CA PRO A 201 -1.25 -4.39 16.39
C PRO A 201 -1.47 -5.86 15.97
N GLY A 202 -1.50 -6.76 16.94
CA GLY A 202 -1.81 -8.18 16.73
C GLY A 202 -3.32 -8.44 16.71
N ARG A 203 -3.71 -9.71 16.60
CA ARG A 203 -5.14 -10.10 16.47
C ARG A 203 -5.92 -9.81 17.74
N ASN A 204 -5.24 -9.83 18.89
CA ASN A 204 -5.79 -9.52 20.20
C ASN A 204 -4.81 -8.64 21.02
N PRO A 205 -5.24 -8.07 22.17
CA PRO A 205 -4.42 -7.14 22.95
C PRO A 205 -3.11 -7.72 23.51
N THR A 206 -2.98 -9.04 23.60
CA THR A 206 -1.78 -9.71 24.12
C THR A 206 -0.75 -10.04 23.03
N GLU A 207 -1.10 -9.78 21.78
CA GLU A 207 -0.34 -10.15 20.59
C GLU A 207 0.13 -8.91 19.82
N ILE A 208 1.26 -9.05 19.12
CA ILE A 208 1.74 -8.10 18.11
C ILE A 208 1.83 -8.79 16.75
N GLY A 209 1.48 -8.06 15.71
CA GLY A 209 1.77 -8.41 14.33
C GLY A 209 3.19 -8.01 13.96
N LEU A 210 3.84 -8.81 13.13
CA LEU A 210 5.19 -8.58 12.62
C LEU A 210 5.16 -8.64 11.10
N VAL A 211 5.82 -7.70 10.44
CA VAL A 211 6.15 -7.78 9.01
C VAL A 211 7.66 -7.65 8.88
N TYR A 212 8.31 -8.59 8.20
CA TYR A 212 9.76 -8.67 8.12
C TYR A 212 10.27 -8.41 6.70
N ILE A 213 11.23 -7.49 6.62
CA ILE A 213 12.00 -7.18 5.42
C ILE A 213 13.47 -7.41 5.76
N GLU A 214 14.18 -8.13 4.90
CA GLU A 214 15.62 -8.39 5.05
C GLU A 214 16.31 -7.98 3.75
N ASN A 215 17.29 -7.09 3.86
CA ASN A 215 18.03 -6.55 2.70
C ASN A 215 17.09 -6.05 1.59
N GLY A 216 15.99 -5.40 1.97
CA GLY A 216 14.97 -4.91 1.04
C GLY A 216 14.08 -5.98 0.40
N VAL A 217 14.18 -7.25 0.81
CA VAL A 217 13.32 -8.35 0.35
C VAL A 217 12.25 -8.61 1.39
N TYR A 218 10.98 -8.59 0.98
CA TYR A 218 9.88 -9.00 1.85
C TYR A 218 9.98 -10.49 2.16
N LYS A 219 10.08 -10.84 3.44
CA LYS A 219 10.22 -12.24 3.88
C LYS A 219 8.92 -12.85 4.39
N GLY A 220 7.97 -12.02 4.83
CA GLY A 220 6.70 -12.50 5.35
C GLY A 220 6.14 -11.66 6.48
N TYR A 221 5.06 -12.15 7.05
CA TYR A 221 4.45 -11.58 8.25
C TYR A 221 4.16 -12.69 9.27
N GLY A 222 3.92 -12.31 10.52
CA GLY A 222 3.69 -13.25 11.60
C GLY A 222 3.08 -12.60 12.82
N PHE A 223 2.89 -13.40 13.86
CA PHE A 223 2.32 -12.93 15.12
C PHE A 223 3.03 -13.55 16.32
N CYS A 224 3.26 -12.77 17.37
CA CYS A 224 3.83 -13.27 18.62
C CYS A 224 3.30 -12.50 19.83
N LYS A 225 3.50 -13.04 21.04
CA LYS A 225 3.09 -12.37 22.28
C LYS A 225 3.79 -11.02 22.40
N LYS A 226 3.10 -9.99 22.92
CA LYS A 226 3.65 -8.63 23.11
C LYS A 226 4.92 -8.58 23.97
N ARG A 227 5.11 -9.57 24.85
CA ARG A 227 6.30 -9.72 25.71
C ARG A 227 7.49 -10.43 25.04
N THR A 228 7.35 -10.86 23.78
CA THR A 228 8.41 -11.56 23.05
C THR A 228 9.61 -10.64 22.85
N ARG A 229 10.82 -11.13 23.15
CA ARG A 229 12.05 -10.36 22.89
C ARG A 229 12.26 -10.19 21.39
N LYS A 230 12.69 -9.01 20.95
CA LYS A 230 12.95 -8.69 19.52
C LYS A 230 13.86 -9.71 18.82
N THR A 231 14.86 -10.24 19.53
CA THR A 231 15.78 -11.28 19.02
C THR A 231 15.08 -12.58 18.60
N ASN A 232 13.87 -12.84 19.10
CA ASN A 232 13.08 -14.02 18.75
C ASN A 232 12.01 -13.77 17.69
N TYR A 233 11.83 -12.53 17.20
CA TYR A 233 10.75 -12.19 16.25
C TYR A 233 10.80 -13.03 14.97
N ILE A 234 12.01 -13.32 14.48
CA ILE A 234 12.20 -14.09 13.25
C ILE A 234 11.53 -15.46 13.28
N LYS A 235 11.46 -16.11 14.45
CA LYS A 235 10.86 -17.44 14.65
C LYS A 235 9.34 -17.48 14.41
N TYR A 236 8.70 -16.31 14.43
CA TYR A 236 7.25 -16.18 14.30
C TYR A 236 6.83 -15.70 12.91
N ILE A 237 7.78 -15.43 12.01
CA ILE A 237 7.48 -15.00 10.64
C ILE A 237 7.06 -16.21 9.82
N LEU A 238 5.86 -16.14 9.24
CA LEU A 238 5.41 -17.07 8.21
C LEU A 238 6.02 -16.64 6.87
N PRO A 239 6.90 -17.44 6.25
CA PRO A 239 7.58 -17.05 5.02
C PRO A 239 6.59 -16.82 3.87
N LYS A 240 6.70 -15.68 3.19
CA LYS A 240 5.87 -15.33 2.02
C LYS A 240 6.76 -14.96 0.84
N LYS A 241 6.20 -15.05 -0.38
CA LYS A 241 6.90 -14.66 -1.61
C LYS A 241 7.03 -13.13 -1.70
N ASP A 242 8.22 -12.67 -2.05
CA ASP A 242 8.45 -11.26 -2.40
C ASP A 242 7.89 -10.96 -3.79
N THR A 243 6.67 -10.44 -3.84
CA THR A 243 6.00 -10.08 -5.10
C THR A 243 6.00 -8.58 -5.32
N LYS A 244 5.89 -8.13 -6.58
CA LYS A 244 5.74 -6.70 -6.91
C LYS A 244 4.57 -6.06 -6.15
N ASP A 245 3.47 -6.81 -5.96
CA ASP A 245 2.33 -6.39 -5.15
C ASP A 245 2.70 -6.17 -3.68
N ALA A 246 3.40 -7.14 -3.06
CA ALA A 246 3.85 -7.04 -1.68
C ALA A 246 4.81 -5.85 -1.49
N ARG A 247 5.79 -5.69 -2.38
CA ARG A 247 6.74 -4.55 -2.35
C ARG A 247 6.00 -3.21 -2.45
N ARG A 248 5.03 -3.08 -3.37
CA ARG A 248 4.22 -1.87 -3.49
C ARG A 248 3.39 -1.58 -2.23
N ILE A 249 2.75 -2.61 -1.64
CA ILE A 249 1.99 -2.46 -0.39
C ILE A 249 2.90 -1.93 0.71
N LEU A 250 4.11 -2.49 0.85
CA LEU A 250 5.10 -2.07 1.85
C LEU A 250 5.59 -0.65 1.63
N ILE A 251 6.00 -0.30 0.40
CA ILE A 251 6.45 1.05 0.06
C ILE A 251 5.34 2.07 0.32
N ARG A 252 4.10 1.76 -0.07
CA ARG A 252 2.96 2.65 0.18
C ARG A 252 2.72 2.83 1.67
N TYR A 253 2.82 1.77 2.47
CA TYR A 253 2.69 1.87 3.92
C TYR A 253 3.80 2.74 4.53
N MET A 254 5.05 2.57 4.09
CA MET A 254 6.18 3.41 4.52
C MET A 254 5.97 4.89 4.21
N ILE A 255 5.51 5.20 2.99
CA ILE A 255 5.21 6.56 2.58
C ILE A 255 4.11 7.14 3.47
N THR A 256 3.10 6.35 3.84
CA THR A 256 1.91 6.85 4.56
C THR A 256 2.16 7.01 6.07
N GLU A 257 2.85 6.08 6.72
CA GLU A 257 3.11 6.14 8.18
C GLU A 257 4.07 7.24 8.57
N LYS A 258 4.99 7.65 7.70
CA LYS A 258 5.88 8.81 7.97
C LYS A 258 5.15 10.16 7.93
N ASN A 259 3.89 10.18 7.49
CA ASN A 259 3.06 11.39 7.42
C ASN A 259 2.04 11.48 8.56
N LYS A 260 2.13 10.59 9.56
CA LYS A 260 1.39 10.68 10.83
C LYS A 260 2.37 11.09 11.93
#